data_AF-A0A6M5FAI8-F1
#
_entry.id   AF-A0A6M5FAI8-F1
#
_cell.length_a   1.000
_cell.length_b   1.000
_cell.length_c   1.000
_cell.angle_alpha   90.00
_cell.angle_beta   90.00
_cell.angle_gamma   90.00
#
_symmetry.space_group_name_H-M   'P 1'
#
loop_
_entity.id
_entity.type
_entity.pdbx_description
1 polymer ?
#
loop_
_entity_poly.entity_id
_entity_poly.type
_entity_poly.pdbx_seq_one_letter_code
_entity_poly.pdbx_strand_id
1 'polypeptide(L)'
;MSELCSSCSEQLELGTLQKKFEINLERPSLESPFQLTLKEYFQGEGVNERKDLMAHAERTMKLVEEFAGLKLPPEAIHAVLLHDVVDRFHNRDSQKCTPERRQAAGLALADVFTNPGTGMTHEQGSYVASLLADFILVEEVSGRHRLQVANTIPENIREIITDRYEGSVPAEAWRQIEPFVDVEQMAEFLDKTNIEAVIIKACELLDNMRHPSSSRESAKLQDVLEAESFYAPLCEVMGFDGLAASLRSQAHIIRLKGQGEHDLVKEIREQYETIRQVGVRNLVNTIFGTEQVETEAVVGLRSEASCHNRPIHIGDFVAQNGKEVEGKYRLKTVGSWAAKVHEARQNGKPEYTPMDVLGLTVISKNVKAQAHDFVEFLQRRIDMNPAFQLKKAASKSSAICVHGTVDYVTTVRREMEQRGFDTERCEFVVQDAESVQQRGQKYQVSKTTFLMDYPGLDKGVPVEVQFVTEDERRRSRTGEVAHIIYKYIRQLERQRPVSDEDKHAIAQTMSQLLKQIHQRRDYASHDLEVNERSTPARDALLEDLYHFLCHELA
;
A
#
# COMPACT_ATOMS: atom_id res chain seq x y z
N MET A 1 -13.16 -43.59 12.03
CA MET A 1 -14.15 -44.26 12.87
C MET A 1 -13.91 -43.83 14.31
N SER A 2 -14.59 -42.89 14.95
CA SER A 2 -15.63 -41.92 14.61
C SER A 2 -15.61 -40.91 15.76
N GLU A 3 -15.91 -39.65 15.44
CA GLU A 3 -16.64 -38.64 16.25
C GLU A 3 -16.24 -38.47 17.73
N LEU A 4 -15.87 -37.26 18.17
CA LEU A 4 -16.88 -36.23 18.41
C LEU A 4 -16.33 -34.80 18.23
N CYS A 5 -16.94 -34.11 17.27
CA CYS A 5 -17.10 -32.67 17.26
C CYS A 5 -17.96 -32.20 18.45
N SER A 6 -17.58 -31.08 19.06
CA SER A 6 -18.54 -30.14 19.63
C SER A 6 -18.05 -28.71 19.40
N SER A 7 -18.58 -28.11 18.34
CA SER A 7 -18.87 -26.68 18.17
C SER A 7 -17.92 -25.65 18.83
N CYS A 8 -16.89 -25.23 18.11
CA CYS A 8 -16.45 -23.83 18.19
C CYS A 8 -17.18 -23.08 17.07
N SER A 9 -18.24 -22.40 17.48
CA SER A 9 -19.03 -21.49 16.66
C SER A 9 -18.14 -20.46 15.95
N GLU A 10 -18.30 -20.41 14.64
CA GLU A 10 -17.93 -19.29 13.78
C GLU A 10 -18.57 -18.00 14.31
N GLN A 11 -17.80 -17.21 15.04
CA GLN A 11 -18.05 -15.78 15.25
C GLN A 11 -16.83 -15.03 14.72
N LEU A 12 -16.78 -14.90 13.40
CA LEU A 12 -16.03 -13.84 12.74
C LEU A 12 -16.79 -12.54 13.04
N GLU A 13 -16.34 -11.84 14.08
CA GLU A 13 -16.86 -10.52 14.45
C GLU A 13 -16.67 -9.53 13.29
N LEU A 14 -17.79 -9.26 12.62
CA LEU A 14 -18.08 -8.03 11.93
C LEU A 14 -18.26 -6.91 12.95
N GLY A 15 -17.62 -5.77 12.70
CA GLY A 15 -18.00 -4.49 13.31
C GLY A 15 -17.85 -4.44 14.84
N THR A 16 -16.63 -4.49 15.34
CA THR A 16 -16.30 -4.00 16.68
C THR A 16 -15.16 -3.01 16.55
N LEU A 17 -15.38 -1.79 17.05
CA LEU A 17 -14.36 -0.84 17.48
C LEU A 17 -13.11 -1.61 17.90
N GLN A 18 -12.08 -1.62 17.05
CA GLN A 18 -10.88 -2.42 17.29
C GLN A 18 -10.31 -2.05 18.65
N LYS A 19 -10.25 -3.05 19.53
CA LYS A 19 -9.73 -3.01 20.90
C LYS A 19 -8.65 -1.93 21.04
N LYS A 20 -8.79 -1.06 22.04
CA LYS A 20 -7.63 -0.35 22.60
C LYS A 20 -6.66 -1.44 23.08
N PHE A 21 -5.66 -1.73 22.28
CA PHE A 21 -4.56 -2.60 22.68
C PHE A 21 -3.67 -1.77 23.61
N GLU A 22 -3.68 -2.11 24.90
CA GLU A 22 -2.74 -1.57 25.87
C GLU A 22 -1.35 -2.06 25.47
N ILE A 23 -0.46 -1.14 25.10
CA ILE A 23 0.97 -1.42 24.95
C ILE A 23 1.44 -1.99 26.29
N ASN A 24 2.11 -3.15 26.26
CA ASN A 24 2.61 -3.77 27.48
C ASN A 24 3.73 -2.89 28.08
N LEU A 25 3.35 -2.01 29.02
CA LEU A 25 4.20 -0.99 29.65
C LEU A 25 5.36 -1.57 30.50
N GLU A 26 5.49 -2.89 30.58
CA GLU A 26 6.55 -3.55 31.34
C GLU A 26 7.90 -3.63 30.60
N ARG A 27 7.92 -3.42 29.27
CA ARG A 27 9.15 -3.48 28.47
C ARG A 27 9.84 -2.10 28.38
N PRO A 28 11.17 -2.01 28.56
CA PRO A 28 11.89 -0.77 28.41
C PRO A 28 11.87 -0.29 26.95
N SER A 29 11.71 1.02 26.76
CA SER A 29 11.76 1.63 25.42
C SER A 29 13.19 1.63 24.89
N LEU A 30 13.35 1.19 23.64
CA LEU A 30 14.64 1.15 22.94
C LEU A 30 14.94 2.43 22.13
N GLU A 31 14.01 3.38 22.05
CA GLU A 31 14.14 4.58 21.21
C GLU A 31 15.38 5.40 21.57
N SER A 32 15.51 5.81 22.83
CA SER A 32 16.62 6.65 23.30
C SER A 32 17.98 5.95 23.18
N PRO A 33 18.14 4.67 23.61
CA PRO A 33 19.36 3.91 23.37
C PRO A 33 19.77 3.85 21.89
N PHE A 34 18.82 3.60 20.99
CA PHE A 34 19.12 3.47 19.56
C PHE A 34 19.41 4.82 18.90
N GLN A 35 18.74 5.91 19.32
CA GLN A 35 19.07 7.27 18.90
C GLN A 35 20.49 7.66 19.34
N LEU A 36 20.89 7.31 20.57
CA LEU A 36 22.24 7.56 21.06
C LEU A 36 23.27 6.78 20.23
N THR A 37 23.02 5.49 20.00
CA THR A 37 23.87 4.62 19.15
C THR A 37 24.05 5.22 17.76
N LEU A 38 22.96 5.62 17.10
CA LEU A 38 23.00 6.20 15.76
C LEU A 38 23.81 7.51 15.73
N LYS A 39 23.65 8.35 16.77
CA LYS A 39 24.39 9.61 16.91
C LYS A 39 25.89 9.35 17.10
N GLU A 40 26.27 8.38 17.92
CA GLU A 40 27.67 8.01 18.16
C GLU A 40 28.31 7.41 16.91
N TYR A 41 27.60 6.51 16.21
CA TYR A 41 28.02 5.98 14.93
C TYR A 41 28.32 7.10 13.92
N PHE A 42 27.44 8.10 13.81
CA PHE A 42 27.66 9.24 12.91
C PHE A 42 28.85 10.12 13.30
N GLN A 43 29.19 10.20 14.59
CA GLN A 43 30.36 10.94 15.06
C GLN A 43 31.68 10.16 14.87
N GLY A 44 31.62 8.88 14.50
CA GLY A 44 32.78 8.03 14.24
C GLY A 44 33.64 8.51 13.07
N GLU A 45 34.96 8.40 13.22
CA GLU A 45 35.89 8.70 12.13
C GLU A 45 35.63 7.77 10.92
N GLY A 46 35.57 8.32 9.71
CA GLY A 46 35.35 7.56 8.47
C GLY A 46 33.87 7.38 8.04
N VAL A 47 32.90 7.85 8.84
CA VAL A 47 31.45 7.66 8.61
C VAL A 47 30.78 8.82 7.81
N ASN A 48 31.57 9.76 7.28
CA ASN A 48 31.11 10.99 6.58
C ASN A 48 30.47 10.78 5.18
N GLU A 49 29.75 9.71 4.94
CA GLU A 49 29.21 9.35 3.62
C GLU A 49 28.00 10.20 3.19
N ARG A 50 27.17 10.60 4.15
CA ARG A 50 25.87 11.23 3.90
C ARG A 50 25.52 12.15 5.06
N LYS A 51 25.39 13.45 4.78
CA LYS A 51 25.09 14.47 5.82
C LYS A 51 23.71 14.31 6.46
N ASP A 52 22.78 13.66 5.76
CA ASP A 52 21.40 13.47 6.20
C ASP A 52 21.09 12.03 6.68
N LEU A 53 22.11 11.22 7.00
CA LEU A 53 21.93 9.82 7.44
C LEU A 53 21.00 9.70 8.67
N MET A 54 21.28 10.47 9.72
CA MET A 54 20.45 10.50 10.93
C MET A 54 19.03 10.99 10.62
N ALA A 55 18.92 12.05 9.82
CA ALA A 55 17.63 12.59 9.39
C ALA A 55 16.85 11.58 8.50
N HIS A 56 17.53 10.75 7.72
CA HIS A 56 16.93 9.69 6.91
C HIS A 56 16.34 8.58 7.79
N ALA A 57 17.07 8.12 8.81
CA ALA A 57 16.57 7.17 9.78
C ALA A 57 15.34 7.73 10.53
N GLU A 58 15.40 8.97 11.01
CA GLU A 58 14.28 9.62 11.71
C GLU A 58 13.05 9.81 10.81
N ARG A 59 13.23 10.21 9.54
CA ARG A 59 12.11 10.33 8.59
C ARG A 59 11.51 8.97 8.28
N THR A 60 12.33 7.94 8.13
CA THR A 60 11.87 6.56 7.90
C THR A 60 11.06 6.05 9.09
N MET A 61 11.54 6.28 10.33
CA MET A 61 10.81 5.92 11.54
C MET A 61 9.44 6.59 11.58
N LYS A 62 9.35 7.89 11.28
CA LYS A 62 8.07 8.63 11.19
C LYS A 62 7.12 8.05 10.13
N LEU A 63 7.64 7.60 8.99
CA LEU A 63 6.83 6.91 7.98
C LEU A 63 6.32 5.56 8.49
N VAL A 64 7.14 4.80 9.22
CA VAL A 64 6.74 3.52 9.82
C VAL A 64 5.66 3.73 10.88
N GLU A 65 5.82 4.70 11.78
CA GLU A 65 4.80 5.10 12.76
C GLU A 65 3.48 5.48 12.07
N GLU A 66 3.58 6.25 10.98
CA GLU A 66 2.43 6.71 10.23
C GLU A 66 1.68 5.57 9.52
N PHE A 67 2.38 4.68 8.80
CA PHE A 67 1.73 3.65 7.99
C PHE A 67 1.43 2.36 8.75
N ALA A 68 2.20 2.05 9.79
CA ALA A 68 2.19 0.75 10.44
C ALA A 68 2.31 0.81 11.97
N GLY A 69 2.39 1.98 12.61
CA GLY A 69 2.62 2.10 14.06
C GLY A 69 1.60 1.39 14.95
N LEU A 70 0.36 1.19 14.48
CA LEU A 70 -0.67 0.41 15.21
C LEU A 70 -0.59 -1.11 14.99
N LYS A 71 0.28 -1.54 14.07
CA LYS A 71 0.43 -2.92 13.63
C LYS A 71 1.78 -3.51 14.00
N LEU A 72 2.75 -2.68 14.39
CA LEU A 72 4.10 -3.09 14.73
C LEU A 72 4.38 -2.88 16.23
N PRO A 73 5.14 -3.77 16.88
CA PRO A 73 5.63 -3.50 18.23
C PRO A 73 6.62 -2.32 18.22
N PRO A 74 6.75 -1.56 19.34
CA PRO A 74 7.68 -0.44 19.44
C PRO A 74 9.12 -0.81 19.06
N GLU A 75 9.57 -2.02 19.38
CA GLU A 75 10.90 -2.54 19.05
C GLU A 75 11.15 -2.57 17.54
N ALA A 76 10.15 -2.92 16.72
CA ALA A 76 10.28 -2.88 15.27
C ALA A 76 10.39 -1.44 14.76
N ILE A 77 9.62 -0.51 15.34
CA ILE A 77 9.68 0.92 15.00
C ILE A 77 11.06 1.49 15.34
N HIS A 78 11.59 1.16 16.52
CA HIS A 78 12.90 1.65 16.95
C HIS A 78 14.04 1.02 16.13
N ALA A 79 13.95 -0.26 15.76
CA ALA A 79 14.95 -0.95 14.94
C ALA A 79 15.24 -0.24 13.60
N VAL A 80 14.27 0.55 13.09
CA VAL A 80 14.46 1.45 11.94
C VAL A 80 15.68 2.36 12.11
N LEU A 81 16.00 2.80 13.32
CA LEU A 81 17.15 3.67 13.57
C LEU A 81 18.50 3.01 13.24
N LEU A 82 18.54 1.68 13.18
CA LEU A 82 19.75 0.90 12.96
C LEU A 82 19.84 0.30 11.54
N HIS A 83 18.86 0.55 10.66
CA HIS A 83 18.80 -0.08 9.33
C HIS A 83 20.04 0.20 8.47
N ASP A 84 20.55 1.44 8.48
CA ASP A 84 21.77 1.81 7.78
C ASP A 84 23.03 1.25 8.47
N VAL A 85 23.00 1.15 9.80
CA VAL A 85 24.14 0.64 10.59
C VAL A 85 24.37 -0.83 10.29
N VAL A 86 23.32 -1.65 10.31
CA VAL A 86 23.44 -3.09 10.03
C VAL A 86 23.88 -3.36 8.59
N ASP A 87 23.41 -2.59 7.61
CA ASP A 87 23.85 -2.73 6.21
C ASP A 87 25.36 -2.52 6.09
N ARG A 88 25.92 -1.52 6.77
CA ARG A 88 27.36 -1.22 6.70
C ARG A 88 28.22 -2.16 7.51
N PHE A 89 27.61 -2.92 8.42
CA PHE A 89 28.27 -3.98 9.13
C PHE A 89 28.27 -5.28 8.32
N HIS A 90 27.10 -5.83 8.02
CA HIS A 90 26.94 -7.23 7.60
C HIS A 90 26.83 -7.42 6.08
N ASN A 91 26.38 -6.41 5.33
CA ASN A 91 26.25 -6.51 3.87
C ASN A 91 27.60 -6.29 3.17
N ARG A 92 28.45 -7.33 3.15
CA ARG A 92 29.81 -7.27 2.62
C ARG A 92 29.89 -6.99 1.11
N ASP A 93 28.82 -7.27 0.38
CA ASP A 93 28.73 -7.00 -1.06
C ASP A 93 28.32 -5.55 -1.36
N SER A 94 27.88 -4.80 -0.35
CA SER A 94 27.55 -3.39 -0.45
C SER A 94 28.80 -2.53 -0.53
N GLN A 95 28.85 -1.63 -1.52
CA GLN A 95 29.89 -0.58 -1.58
C GLN A 95 29.86 0.37 -0.37
N LYS A 96 28.80 0.35 0.43
CA LYS A 96 28.69 1.13 1.66
C LYS A 96 29.48 0.49 2.81
N CYS A 97 29.74 -0.82 2.77
CA CYS A 97 30.52 -1.58 3.76
C CYS A 97 32.03 -1.45 3.49
N THR A 98 32.61 -0.29 3.82
CA THR A 98 34.08 -0.13 3.84
C THR A 98 34.65 -0.63 5.17
N PRO A 99 35.94 -1.00 5.26
CA PRO A 99 36.54 -1.46 6.51
C PRO A 99 36.30 -0.52 7.70
N GLU A 100 36.45 0.79 7.50
CA GLU A 100 36.27 1.81 8.55
C GLU A 100 34.81 1.88 9.00
N ARG A 101 33.87 1.84 8.06
CA ARG A 101 32.43 1.89 8.36
C ARG A 101 31.95 0.61 9.00
N ARG A 102 32.44 -0.55 8.55
CA ARG A 102 32.16 -1.84 9.17
C ARG A 102 32.64 -1.85 10.61
N GLN A 103 33.84 -1.32 10.88
CA GLN A 103 34.34 -1.21 12.25
C GLN A 103 33.46 -0.31 13.12
N ALA A 104 33.11 0.89 12.64
CA ALA A 104 32.23 1.81 13.38
C ALA A 104 30.82 1.22 13.59
N ALA A 105 30.26 0.57 12.58
CA ALA A 105 28.95 -0.07 12.66
C ALA A 105 28.94 -1.28 13.58
N GLY A 106 30.00 -2.10 13.55
CA GLY A 106 30.18 -3.24 14.45
C GLY A 106 30.27 -2.81 15.91
N LEU A 107 30.99 -1.71 16.19
CA LEU A 107 31.05 -1.11 17.54
C LEU A 107 29.68 -0.63 18.01
N ALA A 108 28.93 0.07 17.13
CA ALA A 108 27.59 0.56 17.43
C ALA A 108 26.60 -0.59 17.71
N LEU A 109 26.62 -1.65 16.89
CA LEU A 109 25.78 -2.83 17.11
C LEU A 109 26.19 -3.60 18.37
N ALA A 110 27.49 -3.73 18.63
CA ALA A 110 27.98 -4.37 19.85
C ALA A 110 27.48 -3.63 21.09
N ASP A 111 27.51 -2.29 21.10
CA ASP A 111 26.95 -1.51 22.21
C ASP A 111 25.46 -1.80 22.39
N VAL A 112 24.66 -1.76 21.31
CA VAL A 112 23.23 -2.09 21.34
C VAL A 112 22.94 -3.45 22.00
N PHE A 113 23.70 -4.50 21.64
CA PHE A 113 23.43 -5.85 22.12
C PHE A 113 24.10 -6.22 23.43
N THR A 114 25.13 -5.48 23.88
CA THR A 114 25.93 -5.86 25.06
C THR A 114 25.91 -4.84 26.18
N ASN A 115 25.51 -3.59 25.92
CA ASN A 115 25.48 -2.53 26.92
C ASN A 115 24.28 -2.72 27.87
N PRO A 116 24.51 -3.00 29.18
CA PRO A 116 23.43 -3.18 30.13
C PRO A 116 22.62 -1.89 30.36
N GLY A 117 23.16 -0.72 30.01
CA GLY A 117 22.47 0.56 30.07
C GLY A 117 21.32 0.71 29.07
N THR A 118 21.24 -0.14 28.04
CA THR A 118 20.09 -0.19 27.12
C THR A 118 18.83 -0.73 27.78
N GLY A 119 19.00 -1.55 28.83
CA GLY A 119 17.90 -2.27 29.49
C GLY A 119 17.24 -3.35 28.62
N MET A 120 17.75 -3.61 27.42
CA MET A 120 17.13 -4.53 26.46
C MET A 120 17.06 -5.97 27.02
N THR A 121 15.89 -6.58 26.95
CA THR A 121 15.72 -7.99 27.36
C THR A 121 16.28 -8.94 26.30
N HIS A 122 16.51 -10.20 26.67
CA HIS A 122 16.95 -11.23 25.72
C HIS A 122 15.93 -11.42 24.58
N GLU A 123 14.64 -11.35 24.88
CA GLU A 123 13.56 -11.47 23.88
C GLU A 123 13.58 -10.29 22.91
N GLN A 124 13.70 -9.05 23.41
CA GLN A 124 13.86 -7.86 22.59
C GLN A 124 15.11 -7.93 21.72
N GLY A 125 16.24 -8.38 22.28
CA GLY A 125 17.49 -8.55 21.53
C GLY A 125 17.37 -9.57 20.40
N SER A 126 16.78 -10.74 20.66
CA SER A 126 16.54 -11.76 19.62
C SER A 126 15.62 -11.25 18.52
N TYR A 127 14.55 -10.54 18.89
CA TYR A 127 13.60 -9.96 17.93
C TYR A 127 14.26 -8.88 17.06
N VAL A 128 14.96 -7.92 17.68
CA VAL A 128 15.66 -6.85 16.95
C VAL A 128 16.73 -7.44 16.03
N ALA A 129 17.55 -8.39 16.48
CA ALA A 129 18.54 -9.04 15.63
C ALA A 129 17.91 -9.72 14.40
N SER A 130 16.75 -10.36 14.58
CA SER A 130 15.99 -10.99 13.49
C SER A 130 15.54 -9.96 12.45
N LEU A 131 15.00 -8.82 12.89
CA LEU A 131 14.61 -7.73 12.00
C LEU A 131 15.80 -7.10 11.26
N LEU A 132 16.92 -6.86 11.96
CA LEU A 132 18.11 -6.26 11.37
C LEU A 132 18.71 -7.16 10.27
N ALA A 133 18.74 -8.48 10.49
CA ALA A 133 19.16 -9.43 9.47
C ALA A 133 18.23 -9.41 8.26
N ASP A 134 16.92 -9.38 8.50
CA ASP A 134 15.92 -9.35 7.43
C ASP A 134 15.92 -8.04 6.63
N PHE A 135 16.33 -6.91 7.20
CA PHE A 135 16.48 -5.66 6.44
C PHE A 135 17.45 -5.82 5.26
N ILE A 136 18.55 -6.55 5.48
CA ILE A 136 19.56 -6.84 4.44
C ILE A 136 18.96 -7.80 3.41
N LEU A 137 18.33 -8.88 3.88
CA LEU A 137 17.68 -9.87 3.00
C LEU A 137 16.63 -9.22 2.08
N VAL A 138 15.83 -8.30 2.60
CA VAL A 138 14.80 -7.58 1.83
C VAL A 138 15.43 -6.73 0.74
N GLU A 139 16.52 -6.00 1.03
CA GLU A 139 17.25 -5.17 0.05
C GLU A 139 17.90 -6.02 -1.05
N GLU A 140 18.51 -7.16 -0.67
CA GLU A 140 19.08 -8.10 -1.63
C GLU A 140 18.02 -8.70 -2.55
N VAL A 141 16.87 -9.10 -2.00
CA VAL A 141 15.76 -9.66 -2.77
C VAL A 141 15.14 -8.61 -3.69
N SER A 142 14.94 -7.36 -3.24
CA SER A 142 14.41 -6.29 -4.09
C SER A 142 15.36 -5.96 -5.23
N GLY A 143 16.67 -5.89 -4.97
CA GLY A 143 17.71 -5.69 -5.97
C GLY A 143 17.75 -6.83 -7.01
N ARG A 144 17.70 -8.09 -6.57
CA ARG A 144 17.64 -9.25 -7.48
C ARG A 144 16.37 -9.25 -8.32
N HIS A 145 15.22 -8.94 -7.71
CA HIS A 145 13.96 -8.83 -8.42
C HIS A 145 14.01 -7.74 -9.51
N ARG A 146 14.60 -6.56 -9.21
CA ARG A 146 14.84 -5.51 -10.21
C ARG A 146 15.68 -6.01 -11.39
N LEU A 147 16.75 -6.78 -11.13
CA LEU A 147 17.58 -7.36 -12.19
C LEU A 147 16.80 -8.39 -13.03
N GLN A 148 15.92 -9.17 -12.43
CA GLN A 148 15.04 -10.10 -13.15
C GLN A 148 14.04 -9.34 -14.04
N VAL A 149 13.42 -8.29 -13.51
CA VAL A 149 12.54 -7.41 -14.29
C VAL A 149 13.29 -6.80 -15.48
N ALA A 150 14.57 -6.43 -15.31
CA ALA A 150 15.39 -5.86 -16.39
C ALA A 150 15.60 -6.79 -17.60
N ASN A 151 15.44 -8.10 -17.44
CA ASN A 151 15.49 -9.04 -18.58
C ASN A 151 14.29 -8.87 -19.53
N THR A 152 13.17 -8.32 -19.05
CA THR A 152 11.98 -8.05 -19.85
C THR A 152 11.99 -6.68 -20.53
N ILE A 153 13.06 -5.91 -20.33
CA ILE A 153 13.20 -4.51 -20.79
C ILE A 153 14.07 -4.47 -22.06
N PRO A 154 13.80 -3.54 -23.01
CA PRO A 154 14.67 -3.32 -24.16
C PRO A 154 16.13 -3.09 -23.77
N GLU A 155 17.05 -3.68 -24.55
CA GLU A 155 18.50 -3.67 -24.29
C GLU A 155 19.05 -2.26 -24.05
N ASN A 156 18.60 -1.29 -24.83
CA ASN A 156 19.05 0.10 -24.75
C ASN A 156 18.67 0.82 -23.42
N ILE A 157 17.81 0.22 -22.61
CA ILE A 157 17.42 0.71 -21.28
C ILE A 157 17.93 -0.22 -20.17
N ARG A 158 18.31 -1.46 -20.50
CA ARG A 158 18.75 -2.45 -19.51
C ARG A 158 19.95 -1.96 -18.71
N GLU A 159 21.00 -1.46 -19.36
CA GLU A 159 22.20 -0.94 -18.70
C GLU A 159 21.89 0.18 -17.69
N ILE A 160 20.88 1.00 -17.98
CA ILE A 160 20.43 2.09 -17.09
C ILE A 160 19.89 1.54 -15.78
N ILE A 161 19.25 0.36 -15.82
CA ILE A 161 18.53 -0.23 -14.69
C ILE A 161 19.41 -1.24 -13.94
N THR A 162 20.28 -1.97 -14.64
CA THR A 162 21.11 -3.02 -14.04
C THR A 162 22.42 -2.52 -13.46
N ASP A 163 22.94 -1.40 -13.96
CA ASP A 163 24.29 -0.93 -13.63
C ASP A 163 24.29 0.49 -13.02
N ARG A 164 25.48 0.98 -12.67
CA ARG A 164 25.73 2.32 -12.15
C ARG A 164 25.81 3.37 -13.27
N TYR A 165 24.83 3.36 -14.17
CA TYR A 165 24.80 4.24 -15.33
C TYR A 165 24.84 5.73 -14.96
N GLU A 166 25.87 6.47 -15.38
CA GLU A 166 26.08 7.87 -15.00
C GLU A 166 25.49 8.90 -15.99
N GLY A 167 25.04 8.44 -17.15
CA GLY A 167 24.47 9.31 -18.18
C GLY A 167 23.05 9.80 -17.87
N SER A 168 22.51 10.62 -18.78
CA SER A 168 21.11 11.04 -18.74
C SER A 168 20.17 9.88 -19.06
N VAL A 169 19.04 9.82 -18.36
CA VAL A 169 18.01 8.80 -18.59
C VAL A 169 17.02 9.31 -19.65
N PRO A 170 16.87 8.61 -20.80
CA PRO A 170 15.99 9.07 -21.87
C PRO A 170 14.51 9.01 -21.48
N ALA A 171 13.68 9.86 -22.08
CA ALA A 171 12.24 9.96 -21.80
C ALA A 171 11.52 8.62 -21.96
N GLU A 172 11.97 7.78 -22.89
CA GLU A 172 11.44 6.44 -23.15
C GLU A 172 11.60 5.50 -21.95
N ALA A 173 12.72 5.59 -21.23
CA ALA A 173 12.95 4.81 -20.00
C ALA A 173 12.01 5.22 -18.86
N TRP A 174 11.62 6.50 -18.83
CA TRP A 174 10.64 7.00 -17.86
C TRP A 174 9.19 6.64 -18.21
N ARG A 175 8.85 6.55 -19.52
CA ARG A 175 7.47 6.56 -20.04
C ARG A 175 6.60 5.40 -19.56
N GLN A 176 7.17 4.21 -19.38
CA GLN A 176 6.71 3.11 -18.51
C GLN A 176 7.32 1.81 -19.05
N ILE A 177 8.19 1.21 -18.25
CA ILE A 177 8.33 -0.24 -18.25
C ILE A 177 7.29 -0.71 -17.25
N GLU A 178 6.24 -1.39 -17.68
CA GLU A 178 5.33 -2.03 -16.73
C GLU A 178 6.11 -3.15 -16.04
N PRO A 179 6.39 -3.03 -14.74
CA PRO A 179 7.21 -4.03 -14.09
C PRO A 179 6.39 -5.30 -13.88
N PHE A 180 7.00 -6.45 -14.17
CA PHE A 180 6.37 -7.74 -13.91
C PHE A 180 6.25 -7.97 -12.40
N VAL A 181 5.03 -8.21 -11.91
CA VAL A 181 4.80 -8.60 -10.52
C VAL A 181 4.94 -10.11 -10.45
N ASP A 182 5.91 -10.64 -9.71
CA ASP A 182 6.06 -12.08 -9.50
C ASP A 182 5.47 -12.47 -8.15
N VAL A 183 4.20 -12.90 -8.15
CA VAL A 183 3.49 -13.17 -6.90
C VAL A 183 3.94 -14.47 -6.23
N GLU A 184 4.43 -15.45 -6.98
CA GLU A 184 4.97 -16.70 -6.43
C GLU A 184 6.29 -16.43 -5.70
N GLN A 185 7.18 -15.64 -6.30
CA GLN A 185 8.40 -15.19 -5.64
C GLN A 185 8.08 -14.36 -4.39
N MET A 186 7.11 -13.44 -4.47
CA MET A 186 6.66 -12.65 -3.31
C MET A 186 6.11 -13.53 -2.19
N ALA A 187 5.38 -14.59 -2.53
CA ALA A 187 4.85 -15.58 -1.61
C ALA A 187 5.95 -16.24 -0.80
N GLU A 188 6.90 -16.84 -1.53
CA GLU A 188 8.01 -17.58 -0.97
C GLU A 188 8.91 -16.67 -0.12
N PHE A 189 9.11 -15.43 -0.58
CA PHE A 189 9.85 -14.43 0.15
C PHE A 189 9.15 -14.06 1.46
N LEU A 190 7.86 -13.70 1.42
CA LEU A 190 7.11 -13.35 2.63
C LEU A 190 7.07 -14.49 3.64
N ASP A 191 7.01 -15.74 3.18
CA ASP A 191 7.07 -16.95 4.02
C ASP A 191 8.37 -17.05 4.85
N LYS A 192 9.50 -16.58 4.32
CA LYS A 192 10.82 -16.70 4.97
C LYS A 192 11.25 -15.46 5.77
N THR A 193 10.57 -14.34 5.58
CA THR A 193 10.95 -13.04 6.14
C THR A 193 9.93 -12.55 7.17
N ASN A 194 10.37 -11.76 8.15
CA ASN A 194 9.50 -10.97 9.01
C ASN A 194 8.82 -9.87 8.19
N ILE A 195 7.50 -9.72 8.32
CA ILE A 195 6.75 -8.77 7.49
C ILE A 195 7.08 -7.32 7.87
N GLU A 196 7.48 -7.11 9.11
CA GLU A 196 7.91 -5.84 9.69
C GLU A 196 9.12 -5.31 8.93
N ALA A 197 10.07 -6.18 8.58
CA ALA A 197 11.22 -5.82 7.76
C ALA A 197 10.81 -5.34 6.36
N VAL A 198 9.84 -6.01 5.72
CA VAL A 198 9.31 -5.59 4.42
C VAL A 198 8.62 -4.21 4.51
N ILE A 199 7.82 -3.98 5.55
CA ILE A 199 7.12 -2.71 5.78
C ILE A 199 8.13 -1.58 6.03
N ILE A 200 9.15 -1.82 6.86
CA ILE A 200 10.18 -0.83 7.18
C ILE A 200 10.99 -0.46 5.95
N LYS A 201 11.45 -1.45 5.17
CA LYS A 201 12.20 -1.20 3.92
C LYS A 201 11.34 -0.54 2.83
N ALA A 202 10.03 -0.81 2.80
CA ALA A 202 9.10 -0.07 1.95
C ALA A 202 8.99 1.42 2.35
N CYS A 203 8.97 1.73 3.65
CA CYS A 203 9.02 3.11 4.14
C CYS A 203 10.36 3.78 3.84
N GLU A 204 11.48 3.06 3.98
CA GLU A 204 12.82 3.55 3.62
C GLU A 204 12.91 3.91 2.14
N LEU A 205 12.41 3.03 1.25
CA LEU A 205 12.36 3.30 -0.19
C LEU A 205 11.49 4.52 -0.50
N LEU A 206 10.37 4.69 0.21
CA LEU A 206 9.54 5.89 0.07
C LEU A 206 10.30 7.16 0.48
N ASP A 207 11.09 7.13 1.56
CA ASP A 207 11.97 8.24 1.92
C ASP A 207 13.03 8.48 0.86
N ASN A 208 13.71 7.44 0.37
CA ASN A 208 14.73 7.54 -0.68
C ASN A 208 14.17 8.17 -1.97
N MET A 209 12.95 7.84 -2.37
CA MET A 209 12.30 8.48 -3.52
C MET A 209 11.89 9.95 -3.27
N ARG A 210 11.67 10.36 -2.01
CA ARG A 210 11.34 11.76 -1.64
C ARG A 210 12.59 12.60 -1.40
N HIS A 211 13.64 11.98 -0.86
CA HIS A 211 14.89 12.56 -0.40
C HIS A 211 16.07 11.70 -0.91
N PRO A 212 16.29 11.67 -2.24
CA PRO A 212 17.28 10.78 -2.83
C PRO A 212 18.69 11.13 -2.37
N SER A 213 19.42 10.10 -1.94
CA SER A 213 20.84 10.20 -1.55
C SER A 213 21.77 10.42 -2.76
N SER A 214 21.32 10.00 -3.95
CA SER A 214 22.06 10.08 -5.21
C SER A 214 21.43 11.09 -6.17
N SER A 215 22.26 11.91 -6.81
CA SER A 215 21.84 12.79 -7.91
C SER A 215 21.59 12.03 -9.22
N ARG A 216 22.22 10.85 -9.37
CA ARG A 216 22.15 9.99 -10.55
C ARG A 216 20.71 9.62 -10.90
N GLU A 217 20.28 9.97 -12.11
CA GLU A 217 18.91 9.74 -12.57
C GLU A 217 18.53 8.26 -12.62
N SER A 218 19.47 7.40 -13.02
CA SER A 218 19.27 5.95 -13.06
C SER A 218 19.06 5.33 -11.68
N ALA A 219 19.68 5.88 -10.62
CA ALA A 219 19.39 5.46 -9.25
C ALA A 219 17.91 5.73 -8.88
N LYS A 220 17.39 6.90 -9.26
CA LYS A 220 15.98 7.24 -9.05
C LYS A 220 15.05 6.32 -9.85
N LEU A 221 15.44 5.94 -11.08
CA LEU A 221 14.68 4.98 -11.88
C LEU A 221 14.71 3.57 -11.26
N GLN A 222 15.85 3.15 -10.69
CA GLN A 222 15.98 1.89 -9.95
C GLN A 222 15.00 1.85 -8.76
N ASP A 223 14.97 2.90 -7.94
CA ASP A 223 14.03 3.03 -6.82
C ASP A 223 12.56 3.00 -7.28
N VAL A 224 12.25 3.69 -8.38
CA VAL A 224 10.91 3.70 -8.99
C VAL A 224 10.49 2.28 -9.40
N LEU A 225 11.39 1.51 -10.02
CA LEU A 225 11.10 0.16 -10.47
C LEU A 225 10.85 -0.77 -9.28
N GLU A 226 11.69 -0.73 -8.26
CA GLU A 226 11.48 -1.52 -7.04
C GLU A 226 10.18 -1.14 -6.31
N ALA A 227 9.86 0.16 -6.26
CA ALA A 227 8.62 0.63 -5.67
C ALA A 227 7.39 0.07 -6.40
N GLU A 228 7.41 0.06 -7.74
CA GLU A 228 6.27 -0.36 -8.56
C GLU A 228 6.16 -1.90 -8.69
N SER A 229 7.29 -2.61 -8.74
CA SER A 229 7.36 -4.05 -9.05
C SER A 229 7.43 -4.94 -7.82
N PHE A 230 7.99 -4.44 -6.71
CA PHE A 230 8.30 -5.23 -5.53
C PHE A 230 7.53 -4.73 -4.31
N TYR A 231 7.86 -3.53 -3.83
CA TYR A 231 7.35 -3.04 -2.54
C TYR A 231 5.86 -2.69 -2.56
N ALA A 232 5.38 -1.91 -3.54
CA ALA A 232 3.96 -1.56 -3.56
C ALA A 232 3.01 -2.76 -3.77
N PRO A 233 3.34 -3.75 -4.63
CA PRO A 233 2.61 -5.01 -4.67
C PRO A 233 2.60 -5.75 -3.33
N LEU A 234 3.75 -5.92 -2.67
CA LEU A 234 3.83 -6.55 -1.34
C LEU A 234 2.98 -5.81 -0.31
N CYS A 235 3.06 -4.48 -0.26
CA CYS A 235 2.23 -3.67 0.63
C CYS A 235 0.73 -3.82 0.34
N GLU A 236 0.30 -3.88 -0.93
CA GLU A 236 -1.11 -4.11 -1.31
C GLU A 236 -1.59 -5.49 -0.86
N VAL A 237 -0.75 -6.52 -1.07
CA VAL A 237 -1.00 -7.92 -0.66
C VAL A 237 -1.08 -8.07 0.86
N MET A 238 -0.24 -7.35 1.60
CA MET A 238 -0.30 -7.29 3.05
C MET A 238 -1.44 -6.40 3.56
N GLY A 239 -2.15 -5.66 2.71
CA GLY A 239 -3.24 -4.76 3.11
C GLY A 239 -2.80 -3.40 3.67
N PHE A 240 -1.53 -3.02 3.48
CA PHE A 240 -1.01 -1.66 3.71
C PHE A 240 -1.29 -0.77 2.49
N ASP A 241 -2.59 -0.64 2.16
CA ASP A 241 -3.08 0.07 0.97
C ASP A 241 -2.57 1.52 0.90
N GLY A 242 -2.41 2.18 2.06
CA GLY A 242 -1.89 3.53 2.18
C GLY A 242 -0.42 3.68 1.77
N LEU A 243 0.43 2.76 2.23
CA LEU A 243 1.86 2.74 1.89
C LEU A 243 2.05 2.37 0.41
N ALA A 244 1.32 1.35 -0.07
CA ALA A 244 1.32 0.96 -1.47
C ALA A 244 0.92 2.11 -2.41
N ALA A 245 -0.12 2.88 -2.05
CA ALA A 245 -0.55 4.04 -2.82
C ALA A 245 0.44 5.21 -2.76
N SER A 246 1.16 5.38 -1.65
CA SER A 246 2.18 6.41 -1.48
C SER A 246 3.44 6.12 -2.31
N LEU A 247 3.91 4.88 -2.30
CA LEU A 247 5.00 4.38 -3.16
C LEU A 247 4.68 4.63 -4.64
N ARG A 248 3.51 4.17 -5.11
CA ARG A 248 3.09 4.36 -6.50
C ARG A 248 2.90 5.83 -6.87
N SER A 249 2.37 6.64 -5.95
CA SER A 249 2.24 8.08 -6.19
C SER A 249 3.61 8.72 -6.41
N GLN A 250 4.57 8.41 -5.55
CA GLN A 250 5.91 9.00 -5.68
C GLN A 250 6.61 8.50 -6.94
N ALA A 251 6.50 7.20 -7.25
CA ALA A 251 7.03 6.63 -8.48
C ALA A 251 6.49 7.34 -9.74
N HIS A 252 5.17 7.53 -9.83
CA HIS A 252 4.56 8.27 -10.93
C HIS A 252 5.00 9.74 -11.00
N ILE A 253 5.15 10.42 -9.87
CA ILE A 253 5.65 11.80 -9.84
C ILE A 253 7.06 11.86 -10.42
N ILE A 254 7.94 10.93 -10.05
CA ILE A 254 9.32 10.87 -10.56
C ILE A 254 9.31 10.61 -12.06
N ARG A 255 8.54 9.62 -12.53
CA ARG A 255 8.42 9.31 -13.97
C ARG A 255 7.89 10.48 -14.79
N LEU A 256 6.87 11.18 -14.32
CA LEU A 256 6.29 12.34 -15.01
C LEU A 256 7.31 13.49 -15.09
N LYS A 257 8.01 13.78 -13.99
CA LYS A 257 9.10 14.78 -14.00
C LYS A 257 10.23 14.38 -14.94
N GLY A 258 10.63 13.10 -14.97
CA GLY A 258 11.63 12.58 -15.92
C GLY A 258 11.19 12.69 -17.38
N GLN A 259 9.89 12.79 -17.66
CA GLN A 259 9.32 13.05 -18.98
C GLN A 259 9.14 14.55 -19.28
N GLY A 260 9.47 15.45 -18.36
CA GLY A 260 9.27 16.89 -18.49
C GLY A 260 7.87 17.38 -18.06
N GLU A 261 7.01 16.53 -17.52
CA GLU A 261 5.61 16.85 -17.13
C GLU A 261 5.51 17.53 -15.75
N HIS A 262 6.39 18.49 -15.48
CA HIS A 262 6.44 19.19 -14.20
C HIS A 262 5.17 20.00 -13.93
N ASP A 263 4.67 20.69 -14.95
CA ASP A 263 3.50 21.58 -14.84
C ASP A 263 2.22 20.78 -14.59
N LEU A 264 2.06 19.62 -15.25
CA LEU A 264 0.93 18.72 -14.98
C LEU A 264 0.94 18.25 -13.52
N VAL A 265 2.09 17.82 -13.00
CA VAL A 265 2.19 17.39 -11.60
C VAL A 265 1.86 18.54 -10.64
N LYS A 266 2.28 19.77 -10.96
CA LYS A 266 1.98 20.96 -10.17
C LYS A 266 0.49 21.30 -10.20
N GLU A 267 -0.11 21.33 -11.39
CA GLU A 267 -1.55 21.60 -11.60
C GLU A 267 -2.42 20.61 -10.80
N ILE A 268 -2.12 19.32 -10.90
CA ILE A 268 -2.88 18.28 -10.20
C ILE A 268 -2.67 18.37 -8.68
N ARG A 269 -1.47 18.74 -8.23
CA ARG A 269 -1.21 18.97 -6.80
C ARG A 269 -2.04 20.13 -6.27
N GLU A 270 -2.10 21.25 -6.98
CA GLU A 270 -2.91 22.41 -6.57
C GLU A 270 -4.39 22.03 -6.44
N GLN A 271 -4.94 21.28 -7.40
CA GLN A 271 -6.32 20.78 -7.33
C GLN A 271 -6.53 19.77 -6.20
N TYR A 272 -5.57 18.89 -5.95
CA TYR A 272 -5.63 17.96 -4.83
C TYR A 272 -5.67 18.71 -3.49
N GLU A 273 -4.81 19.72 -3.32
CA GLU A 273 -4.71 20.49 -2.08
C GLU A 273 -5.98 21.29 -1.78
N THR A 274 -6.66 21.85 -2.77
CA THR A 274 -7.95 22.53 -2.54
C THR A 274 -9.02 21.55 -2.05
N ILE A 275 -9.13 20.36 -2.67
CA ILE A 275 -10.06 19.30 -2.21
C ILE A 275 -9.68 18.81 -0.80
N ARG A 276 -8.38 18.65 -0.55
CA ARG A 276 -7.84 18.21 0.75
C ARG A 276 -8.18 19.17 1.89
N GLN A 277 -8.09 20.48 1.63
CA GLN A 277 -8.40 21.53 2.61
C GLN A 277 -9.87 21.53 3.02
N VAL A 278 -10.80 21.12 2.15
CA VAL A 278 -12.20 20.92 2.54
C VAL A 278 -12.35 19.82 3.58
N GLY A 279 -11.55 18.76 3.48
CA GLY A 279 -11.55 17.62 4.40
C GLY A 279 -12.54 16.55 4.04
N VAL A 280 -12.10 15.30 4.09
CA VAL A 280 -12.90 14.14 3.66
C VAL A 280 -14.20 14.03 4.44
N ARG A 281 -14.19 14.29 5.75
CA ARG A 281 -15.39 14.27 6.59
C ARG A 281 -16.48 15.19 6.04
N ASN A 282 -16.13 16.41 5.65
CA ASN A 282 -17.07 17.38 5.11
C ASN A 282 -17.59 16.94 3.73
N LEU A 283 -16.73 16.40 2.89
CA LEU A 283 -17.13 15.86 1.58
C LEU A 283 -18.12 14.69 1.76
N VAL A 284 -17.85 13.77 2.70
CA VAL A 284 -18.74 12.63 3.02
C VAL A 284 -20.06 13.12 3.65
N ASN A 285 -20.02 14.10 4.55
CA ASN A 285 -21.21 14.77 5.10
C ASN A 285 -22.13 15.27 3.98
N THR A 286 -21.57 15.98 2.99
CA THR A 286 -22.33 16.50 1.86
C THR A 286 -22.95 15.37 1.03
N ILE A 287 -22.17 14.33 0.72
CA ILE A 287 -22.61 13.17 -0.08
C ILE A 287 -23.80 12.47 0.58
N PHE A 288 -23.70 12.14 1.87
CA PHE A 288 -24.76 11.42 2.58
C PHE A 288 -25.83 12.32 3.20
N GLY A 289 -25.62 13.64 3.25
CA GLY A 289 -26.61 14.61 3.73
C GLY A 289 -26.81 14.59 5.24
N THR A 290 -25.76 14.31 5.99
CA THR A 290 -25.81 14.24 7.45
C THR A 290 -24.62 14.97 8.07
N GLU A 291 -24.84 15.56 9.24
CA GLU A 291 -23.78 16.16 10.06
C GLU A 291 -23.14 15.11 11.01
N GLN A 292 -23.77 13.95 11.14
CA GLN A 292 -23.34 12.83 11.97
C GLN A 292 -22.49 11.84 11.14
N VAL A 293 -21.35 12.31 10.64
CA VAL A 293 -20.31 11.44 10.09
C VAL A 293 -19.12 11.40 11.01
N GLU A 294 -18.68 10.19 11.30
CA GLU A 294 -17.40 9.88 11.91
C GLU A 294 -16.48 9.31 10.83
N THR A 295 -15.24 9.78 10.80
CA THR A 295 -14.21 9.28 9.88
C THR A 295 -13.00 8.84 10.67
N GLU A 296 -12.56 7.61 10.46
CA GLU A 296 -11.33 7.07 11.04
C GLU A 296 -10.32 6.85 9.92
N ALA A 297 -9.16 7.50 9.99
CA ALA A 297 -8.10 7.27 9.02
C ALA A 297 -7.31 6.00 9.38
N VAL A 298 -6.98 5.21 8.36
CA VAL A 298 -6.23 3.95 8.50
C VAL A 298 -4.71 4.19 8.50
N VAL A 299 -4.27 5.41 8.16
CA VAL A 299 -2.87 5.85 8.13
C VAL A 299 -2.72 7.08 9.01
N GLY A 300 -1.70 7.14 9.87
CA GLY A 300 -1.34 8.23 10.77
C GLY A 300 -1.83 8.03 12.20
N LEU A 301 -1.22 8.74 13.17
CA LEU A 301 -1.66 8.74 14.57
C LEU A 301 -3.16 9.10 14.65
N ARG A 302 -3.94 8.28 15.36
CA ARG A 302 -5.41 8.40 15.46
C ARG A 302 -5.91 9.71 16.11
N SER A 303 -5.01 10.56 16.60
CA SER A 303 -5.35 11.71 17.47
C SER A 303 -5.52 13.06 16.76
N GLU A 304 -5.21 13.21 15.46
CA GLU A 304 -5.50 14.49 14.81
C GLU A 304 -6.96 14.59 14.40
N ALA A 305 -7.73 15.36 15.19
CA ALA A 305 -9.09 15.84 14.89
C ALA A 305 -9.21 16.58 13.54
N SER A 306 -8.09 16.83 12.86
CA SER A 306 -8.03 17.39 11.51
C SER A 306 -7.37 16.37 10.57
N CYS A 307 -8.16 15.77 9.68
CA CYS A 307 -7.67 14.82 8.67
C CYS A 307 -6.83 15.48 7.56
N HIS A 308 -6.62 16.80 7.59
CA HIS A 308 -6.14 17.57 6.44
C HIS A 308 -4.63 17.53 6.20
N ASN A 309 -3.80 17.11 7.16
CA ASN A 309 -2.34 17.19 7.04
C ASN A 309 -1.64 15.86 6.75
N ARG A 310 -2.42 14.84 6.35
CA ARG A 310 -1.87 13.51 6.04
C ARG A 310 -1.36 13.44 4.59
N PRO A 311 -0.29 12.70 4.30
CA PRO A 311 0.23 12.49 2.96
C PRO A 311 -0.74 11.70 2.08
N ILE A 312 -1.61 10.89 2.70
CA ILE A 312 -2.68 10.16 2.02
C ILE A 312 -3.97 10.17 2.83
N HIS A 313 -5.11 10.18 2.14
CA HIS A 313 -6.43 10.20 2.76
C HIS A 313 -7.16 8.92 2.39
N ILE A 314 -6.99 7.90 3.22
CA ILE A 314 -7.67 6.61 3.13
C ILE A 314 -8.15 6.21 4.53
N GLY A 315 -9.37 5.72 4.61
CA GLY A 315 -9.93 5.35 5.90
C GLY A 315 -11.35 4.83 5.81
N ASP A 316 -11.93 4.73 7.00
CA ASP A 316 -13.28 4.24 7.23
C ASP A 316 -14.18 5.42 7.59
N PHE A 317 -15.45 5.33 7.23
CA PHE A 317 -16.47 6.29 7.62
C PHE A 317 -17.72 5.58 8.10
N VAL A 318 -18.39 6.22 9.05
CA VAL A 318 -19.73 5.87 9.50
C VAL A 318 -20.58 7.11 9.37
N ALA A 319 -21.69 7.03 8.62
CA ALA A 319 -22.61 8.12 8.38
C ALA A 319 -24.01 7.76 8.87
N GLN A 320 -24.62 8.60 9.71
CA GLN A 320 -26.00 8.40 10.17
C GLN A 320 -26.97 9.22 9.33
N ASN A 321 -27.74 8.59 8.45
CA ASN A 321 -28.76 9.25 7.64
C ASN A 321 -30.11 8.52 7.77
N GLY A 322 -30.69 8.53 8.97
CA GLY A 322 -31.86 7.72 9.33
C GLY A 322 -31.57 6.22 9.50
N LYS A 323 -30.45 5.76 8.95
CA LYS A 323 -29.80 4.46 9.14
C LYS A 323 -28.28 4.69 9.14
N GLU A 324 -27.56 3.84 9.87
CA GLU A 324 -26.10 3.77 9.83
C GLU A 324 -25.61 3.23 8.49
N VAL A 325 -24.71 3.99 7.85
CA VAL A 325 -24.03 3.63 6.61
C VAL A 325 -22.55 3.57 6.89
N GLU A 326 -21.98 2.39 6.77
CA GLU A 326 -20.54 2.16 6.93
C GLU A 326 -19.87 2.04 5.57
N GLY A 327 -18.63 2.52 5.49
CA GLY A 327 -17.86 2.38 4.28
C GLY A 327 -16.41 2.81 4.41
N LYS A 328 -15.74 2.83 3.27
CA LYS A 328 -14.35 3.26 3.13
C LYS A 328 -14.26 4.44 2.19
N TYR A 329 -13.37 5.37 2.50
CA TYR A 329 -13.05 6.50 1.64
C TYR A 329 -11.61 6.43 1.15
N ARG A 330 -11.38 7.02 -0.02
CA ARG A 330 -10.04 7.24 -0.57
C ARG A 330 -10.04 8.50 -1.42
N LEU A 331 -9.16 9.45 -1.09
CA LEU A 331 -8.76 10.49 -2.02
C LEU A 331 -7.61 9.97 -2.89
N LYS A 332 -7.73 10.11 -4.21
CA LYS A 332 -6.70 9.68 -5.15
C LYS A 332 -5.43 10.50 -4.95
N THR A 333 -4.28 9.83 -4.89
CA THR A 333 -2.99 10.47 -4.72
C THR A 333 -2.58 11.27 -5.95
N VAL A 334 -1.81 12.35 -5.74
CA VAL A 334 -1.35 13.28 -6.79
C VAL A 334 -0.70 12.54 -7.96
N GLY A 335 0.22 11.61 -7.69
CA GLY A 335 0.93 10.89 -8.74
C GLY A 335 0.05 9.97 -9.57
N SER A 336 -0.86 9.22 -8.92
CA SER A 336 -1.83 8.37 -9.63
C SER A 336 -2.84 9.19 -10.44
N TRP A 337 -3.27 10.35 -9.93
CA TRP A 337 -4.14 11.25 -10.67
C TRP A 337 -3.42 11.83 -11.89
N ALA A 338 -2.22 12.40 -11.70
CA ALA A 338 -1.43 12.98 -12.78
C ALA A 338 -1.09 11.94 -13.86
N ALA A 339 -0.72 10.72 -13.48
CA ALA A 339 -0.44 9.65 -14.43
C ALA A 339 -1.65 9.30 -15.29
N LYS A 340 -2.85 9.19 -14.69
CA LYS A 340 -4.10 8.96 -15.45
C LYS A 340 -4.43 10.10 -16.42
N VAL A 341 -4.22 11.36 -16.01
CA VAL A 341 -4.44 12.52 -16.89
C VAL A 341 -3.42 12.54 -18.02
N HIS A 342 -2.15 12.28 -17.73
CA HIS A 342 -1.08 12.19 -18.73
C HIS A 342 -1.39 11.13 -19.78
N GLU A 343 -1.68 9.90 -19.35
CA GLU A 343 -2.05 8.79 -20.24
C GLU A 343 -3.26 9.14 -21.12
N ALA A 344 -4.28 9.79 -20.54
CA ALA A 344 -5.45 10.19 -21.30
C ALA A 344 -5.13 11.30 -22.33
N ARG A 345 -4.31 12.30 -21.96
CA ARG A 345 -3.85 13.36 -22.87
C ARG A 345 -3.08 12.78 -24.05
N GLN A 346 -2.18 11.83 -23.80
CA GLN A 346 -1.44 11.10 -24.85
C GLN A 346 -2.36 10.32 -25.78
N ASN A 347 -3.49 9.81 -25.26
CA ASN A 347 -4.52 9.12 -26.03
C ASN A 347 -5.58 10.06 -26.65
N GLY A 348 -5.27 11.34 -26.83
CA GLY A 348 -6.13 12.30 -27.51
C GLY A 348 -7.34 12.78 -26.69
N LYS A 349 -7.30 12.67 -25.36
CA LYS A 349 -8.36 13.12 -24.44
C LYS A 349 -7.86 14.26 -23.54
N PRO A 350 -7.70 15.49 -24.06
CA PRO A 350 -7.06 16.59 -23.34
C PRO A 350 -7.80 17.03 -22.06
N GLU A 351 -9.13 16.90 -22.05
CA GLU A 351 -10.01 17.32 -20.95
C GLU A 351 -10.37 16.18 -19.99
N TYR A 352 -9.64 15.07 -20.02
CA TYR A 352 -9.95 13.92 -19.17
C TYR A 352 -9.68 14.22 -17.69
N THR A 353 -10.69 13.95 -16.88
CA THR A 353 -10.57 13.90 -15.42
C THR A 353 -11.06 12.54 -14.93
N PRO A 354 -10.30 11.82 -14.08
CA PRO A 354 -10.78 10.61 -13.45
C PRO A 354 -11.98 10.92 -12.54
N MET A 355 -13.05 10.11 -12.62
CA MET A 355 -14.21 10.28 -11.72
C MET A 355 -13.95 9.76 -10.31
N ASP A 356 -12.93 8.91 -10.15
CA ASP A 356 -12.56 8.30 -8.87
C ASP A 356 -11.51 9.15 -8.10
N VAL A 357 -11.60 10.48 -8.18
CA VAL A 357 -10.75 11.39 -7.37
C VAL A 357 -11.12 11.23 -5.90
N LEU A 358 -12.38 11.40 -5.53
CA LEU A 358 -12.93 10.92 -4.26
C LEU A 358 -13.67 9.60 -4.49
N GLY A 359 -13.06 8.50 -4.06
CA GLY A 359 -13.66 7.18 -4.09
C GLY A 359 -14.28 6.83 -2.75
N LEU A 360 -15.55 6.42 -2.75
CA LEU A 360 -16.24 5.87 -1.59
C LEU A 360 -16.70 4.45 -1.88
N THR A 361 -16.63 3.58 -0.89
CA THR A 361 -17.16 2.22 -0.96
C THR A 361 -18.07 1.99 0.24
N VAL A 362 -19.37 1.98 0.00
CA VAL A 362 -20.40 1.59 0.97
C VAL A 362 -20.45 0.08 1.05
N ILE A 363 -20.43 -0.45 2.28
CA ILE A 363 -20.41 -1.89 2.54
C ILE A 363 -21.73 -2.27 3.22
N SER A 364 -22.50 -3.13 2.56
CA SER A 364 -23.78 -3.63 3.10
C SER A 364 -23.70 -5.12 3.42
N LYS A 365 -24.52 -5.59 4.36
CA LYS A 365 -24.52 -6.98 4.83
C LYS A 365 -24.71 -8.04 3.74
N ASN A 366 -25.58 -7.79 2.78
CA ASN A 366 -25.91 -8.73 1.70
C ASN A 366 -26.46 -8.01 0.48
N VAL A 367 -26.67 -8.76 -0.62
CA VAL A 367 -27.11 -8.21 -1.91
C VAL A 367 -28.43 -7.44 -1.81
N LYS A 368 -29.40 -7.92 -1.01
CA LYS A 368 -30.70 -7.25 -0.85
C LYS A 368 -30.53 -5.90 -0.15
N ALA A 369 -29.77 -5.86 0.95
CA ALA A 369 -29.47 -4.62 1.66
C ALA A 369 -28.68 -3.65 0.78
N GLN A 370 -27.69 -4.15 0.05
CA GLN A 370 -26.88 -3.36 -0.87
C GLN A 370 -27.73 -2.74 -2.00
N ALA A 371 -28.61 -3.51 -2.62
CA ALA A 371 -29.52 -3.02 -3.67
C ALA A 371 -30.43 -1.92 -3.13
N HIS A 372 -31.03 -2.13 -1.95
CA HIS A 372 -31.85 -1.14 -1.27
C HIS A 372 -31.07 0.16 -1.00
N ASP A 373 -29.89 0.05 -0.36
CA ASP A 373 -29.06 1.19 0.00
C ASP A 373 -28.58 1.97 -1.24
N PHE A 374 -28.26 1.27 -2.34
CA PHE A 374 -27.88 1.89 -3.60
C PHE A 374 -29.03 2.67 -4.25
N VAL A 375 -30.21 2.07 -4.37
CA VAL A 375 -31.37 2.74 -4.99
C VAL A 375 -31.85 3.90 -4.12
N GLU A 376 -31.84 3.74 -2.81
CA GLU A 376 -32.14 4.84 -1.88
C GLU A 376 -31.16 6.01 -2.05
N PHE A 377 -29.86 5.72 -2.14
CA PHE A 377 -28.85 6.75 -2.37
C PHE A 377 -29.09 7.51 -3.68
N LEU A 378 -29.42 6.80 -4.77
CA LEU A 378 -29.74 7.44 -6.05
C LEU A 378 -30.96 8.36 -5.92
N GLN A 379 -32.05 7.89 -5.34
CA GLN A 379 -33.28 8.68 -5.25
C GLN A 379 -33.17 9.86 -4.29
N ARG A 380 -32.59 9.66 -3.10
CA ARG A 380 -32.57 10.67 -2.02
C ARG A 380 -31.38 11.59 -2.06
N ARG A 381 -30.24 11.12 -2.58
CA ARG A 381 -28.99 11.91 -2.60
C ARG A 381 -28.67 12.42 -3.99
N ILE A 382 -28.74 11.57 -5.02
CA ILE A 382 -28.41 12.01 -6.38
C ILE A 382 -29.54 12.85 -6.99
N ASP A 383 -30.76 12.31 -7.06
CA ASP A 383 -31.85 12.96 -7.81
C ASP A 383 -32.41 14.21 -7.11
N MET A 384 -32.27 14.31 -5.79
CA MET A 384 -32.78 15.43 -4.99
C MET A 384 -31.74 16.52 -4.71
N ASN A 385 -30.45 16.29 -4.99
CA ASN A 385 -29.40 17.26 -4.67
C ASN A 385 -28.87 17.95 -5.94
N PRO A 386 -29.20 19.24 -6.15
CA PRO A 386 -28.74 19.97 -7.34
C PRO A 386 -27.23 20.16 -7.39
N ALA A 387 -26.51 19.99 -6.28
CA ALA A 387 -25.06 20.04 -6.24
C ALA A 387 -24.38 18.81 -6.87
N PHE A 388 -25.14 17.73 -7.17
CA PHE A 388 -24.60 16.51 -7.76
C PHE A 388 -24.98 16.40 -9.22
N GLN A 389 -23.98 16.54 -10.09
CA GLN A 389 -24.14 16.43 -11.53
C GLN A 389 -23.63 15.07 -11.99
N LEU A 390 -24.55 14.15 -12.36
CA LEU A 390 -24.17 12.84 -12.88
C LEU A 390 -23.22 12.99 -14.08
N LYS A 391 -22.06 12.33 -14.01
CA LYS A 391 -21.05 12.39 -15.06
C LYS A 391 -20.41 11.03 -15.23
N LYS A 392 -20.60 10.44 -16.41
CA LYS A 392 -20.05 9.12 -16.73
C LYS A 392 -18.54 9.13 -16.78
N ALA A 393 -17.93 8.05 -16.29
CA ALA A 393 -16.53 7.78 -16.56
C ALA A 393 -16.31 7.54 -18.08
N ALA A 394 -15.14 7.92 -18.59
CA ALA A 394 -14.87 7.86 -20.05
C ALA A 394 -15.02 6.46 -20.68
N SER A 395 -14.86 5.40 -19.90
CA SER A 395 -14.99 4.00 -20.35
C SER A 395 -16.38 3.42 -20.14
N LYS A 396 -17.39 4.24 -19.81
CA LYS A 396 -18.73 3.80 -19.44
C LYS A 396 -19.80 4.43 -20.32
N SER A 397 -20.90 3.70 -20.50
CA SER A 397 -22.05 4.21 -21.26
C SER A 397 -22.94 5.07 -20.36
N SER A 398 -22.97 4.79 -19.05
CA SER A 398 -23.71 5.57 -18.05
C SER A 398 -22.84 6.00 -16.86
N ALA A 399 -23.33 7.02 -16.13
CA ALA A 399 -22.84 7.42 -14.83
C ALA A 399 -23.26 6.46 -13.70
N ILE A 400 -24.33 5.68 -13.92
CA ILE A 400 -24.86 4.68 -13.00
C ILE A 400 -24.63 3.30 -13.62
N CYS A 401 -23.84 2.45 -12.96
CA CYS A 401 -23.48 1.13 -13.48
C CYS A 401 -23.75 0.03 -12.46
N VAL A 402 -24.28 -1.10 -12.90
CA VAL A 402 -24.47 -2.31 -12.10
C VAL A 402 -23.78 -3.46 -12.81
N HIS A 403 -22.80 -4.05 -12.14
CA HIS A 403 -21.96 -5.12 -12.68
C HIS A 403 -22.04 -6.34 -11.75
N GLY A 404 -22.24 -7.53 -12.30
CA GLY A 404 -22.18 -8.75 -11.49
C GLY A 404 -22.82 -9.96 -12.15
N THR A 405 -23.19 -10.96 -11.34
CA THR A 405 -23.93 -12.15 -11.79
C THR A 405 -25.32 -11.76 -12.31
N VAL A 406 -25.95 -12.67 -13.07
CA VAL A 406 -27.36 -12.54 -13.48
C VAL A 406 -28.25 -12.27 -12.26
N ASP A 407 -28.09 -13.04 -11.19
CA ASP A 407 -28.91 -12.90 -9.97
C ASP A 407 -28.70 -11.56 -9.28
N TYR A 408 -27.45 -11.08 -9.21
CA TYR A 408 -27.11 -9.79 -8.63
C TYR A 408 -27.75 -8.65 -9.43
N VAL A 409 -27.52 -8.63 -10.76
CA VAL A 409 -28.06 -7.61 -11.66
C VAL A 409 -29.59 -7.59 -11.63
N THR A 410 -30.22 -8.77 -11.64
CA THR A 410 -31.68 -8.91 -11.57
C THR A 410 -32.23 -8.41 -10.24
N THR A 411 -31.53 -8.70 -9.13
CA THR A 411 -31.94 -8.22 -7.80
C THR A 411 -31.92 -6.70 -7.71
N VAL A 412 -30.84 -6.05 -8.18
CA VAL A 412 -30.72 -4.59 -8.17
C VAL A 412 -31.75 -3.95 -9.10
N ARG A 413 -31.95 -4.51 -10.31
CA ARG A 413 -32.94 -4.01 -11.26
C ARG A 413 -34.36 -4.09 -10.70
N ARG A 414 -34.72 -5.20 -10.07
CA ARG A 414 -36.05 -5.36 -9.45
C ARG A 414 -36.27 -4.35 -8.33
N GLU A 415 -35.25 -4.07 -7.51
CA GLU A 415 -35.35 -3.03 -6.48
C GLU A 415 -35.56 -1.64 -7.09
N MET A 416 -34.86 -1.32 -8.19
CA MET A 416 -35.08 -0.07 -8.94
C MET A 416 -36.53 0.03 -9.46
N GLU A 417 -37.03 -1.01 -10.13
CA GLU A 417 -38.39 -1.06 -10.66
C GLU A 417 -39.45 -0.93 -9.56
N GLN A 418 -39.29 -1.65 -8.45
CA GLN A 418 -40.19 -1.58 -7.30
C GLN A 418 -40.27 -0.20 -6.67
N ARG A 419 -39.16 0.57 -6.72
CA ARG A 419 -39.08 1.94 -6.21
C ARG A 419 -39.39 3.00 -7.27
N GLY A 420 -39.79 2.59 -8.48
CA GLY A 420 -40.07 3.50 -9.58
C GLY A 420 -38.85 4.28 -10.09
N PHE A 421 -37.65 3.74 -9.91
CA PHE A 421 -36.42 4.33 -10.45
C PHE A 421 -36.29 3.99 -11.94
N ASP A 422 -35.96 5.00 -12.75
CA ASP A 422 -35.79 4.85 -14.20
C ASP A 422 -34.52 4.06 -14.54
N THR A 423 -34.71 2.80 -14.96
CA THR A 423 -33.63 1.88 -15.29
C THR A 423 -32.93 2.19 -16.62
N GLU A 424 -33.52 3.02 -17.49
CA GLU A 424 -32.88 3.43 -18.76
C GLU A 424 -31.65 4.33 -18.52
N ARG A 425 -31.59 4.95 -17.34
CA ARG A 425 -30.43 5.73 -16.87
C ARG A 425 -29.23 4.84 -16.50
N CYS A 426 -29.38 3.52 -16.45
CA CYS A 426 -28.37 2.61 -15.90
C CYS A 426 -27.68 1.77 -16.98
N GLU A 427 -26.37 1.56 -16.81
CA GLU A 427 -25.62 0.53 -17.52
C GLU A 427 -25.66 -0.77 -16.70
N PHE A 428 -26.33 -1.81 -17.21
CA PHE A 428 -26.32 -3.14 -16.59
C PHE A 428 -25.38 -4.08 -17.35
N VAL A 429 -24.36 -4.58 -16.67
CA VAL A 429 -23.39 -5.52 -17.25
C VAL A 429 -23.46 -6.83 -16.49
N VAL A 430 -24.13 -7.80 -17.10
CA VAL A 430 -24.14 -9.18 -16.63
C VAL A 430 -22.80 -9.81 -17.01
N GLN A 431 -22.10 -10.35 -16.02
CA GLN A 431 -20.89 -11.12 -16.22
C GLN A 431 -21.30 -12.57 -16.51
N ASP A 432 -21.48 -12.85 -17.80
CA ASP A 432 -21.72 -14.19 -18.35
C ASP A 432 -20.49 -15.11 -18.23
N ALA A 433 -20.66 -16.38 -18.62
CA ALA A 433 -19.57 -17.35 -18.55
C ALA A 433 -18.34 -16.92 -19.37
N GLU A 434 -18.53 -16.24 -20.51
CA GLU A 434 -17.46 -15.80 -21.41
C GLU A 434 -16.67 -14.61 -20.86
N SER A 435 -17.33 -13.63 -20.25
CA SER A 435 -16.68 -12.51 -19.56
C SER A 435 -15.95 -12.96 -18.29
N VAL A 436 -16.42 -14.02 -17.65
CA VAL A 436 -15.74 -14.68 -16.52
C VAL A 436 -14.58 -15.53 -17.00
N GLN A 437 -14.68 -16.17 -18.17
CA GLN A 437 -13.55 -16.85 -18.83
C GLN A 437 -12.43 -15.85 -19.14
N GLN A 438 -12.76 -14.68 -19.71
CA GLN A 438 -11.77 -13.64 -20.01
C GLN A 438 -11.13 -13.03 -18.76
N ARG A 439 -11.92 -12.71 -17.73
CA ARG A 439 -11.45 -12.03 -16.50
C ARG A 439 -11.02 -12.97 -15.37
N GLY A 440 -11.28 -14.27 -15.51
CA GLY A 440 -11.15 -15.31 -14.49
C GLY A 440 -12.20 -15.27 -13.37
N GLN A 441 -13.02 -14.21 -13.24
CA GLN A 441 -13.67 -13.84 -11.97
C GLN A 441 -15.00 -13.07 -12.13
N LYS A 442 -15.95 -13.31 -11.21
CA LYS A 442 -17.21 -12.56 -11.06
C LYS A 442 -17.12 -11.51 -9.95
N TYR A 443 -17.03 -10.23 -10.31
CA TYR A 443 -17.01 -9.09 -9.40
C TYR A 443 -18.36 -8.36 -9.37
N GLN A 444 -18.96 -8.24 -8.18
CA GLN A 444 -20.28 -7.65 -7.98
C GLN A 444 -20.17 -6.23 -7.43
N VAL A 445 -20.68 -5.24 -8.15
CA VAL A 445 -20.67 -3.85 -7.70
C VAL A 445 -21.78 -3.04 -8.35
N SER A 446 -22.45 -2.23 -7.55
CA SER A 446 -23.26 -1.12 -8.04
C SER A 446 -22.52 0.17 -7.80
N LYS A 447 -22.46 1.05 -8.78
CA LYS A 447 -21.72 2.30 -8.64
C LYS A 447 -22.35 3.46 -9.35
N THR A 448 -22.08 4.64 -8.84
CA THR A 448 -22.49 5.91 -9.45
C THR A 448 -21.32 6.90 -9.45
N THR A 449 -21.28 7.75 -10.47
CA THR A 449 -20.24 8.76 -10.68
C THR A 449 -20.87 10.13 -10.92
N PHE A 450 -20.36 11.15 -10.25
CA PHE A 450 -20.88 12.51 -10.35
C PHE A 450 -19.80 13.55 -10.07
N LEU A 451 -20.00 14.75 -10.57
CA LEU A 451 -19.30 15.94 -10.10
C LEU A 451 -20.10 16.54 -8.94
N MET A 452 -19.42 16.79 -7.84
CA MET A 452 -19.99 17.47 -6.68
C MET A 452 -19.55 18.94 -6.67
N ASP A 453 -20.50 19.84 -6.84
CA ASP A 453 -20.29 21.25 -6.61
C ASP A 453 -20.18 21.48 -5.09
N TYR A 454 -19.09 22.11 -4.66
CA TYR A 454 -18.83 22.36 -3.25
C TYR A 454 -18.44 23.84 -3.04
N PRO A 455 -19.03 24.55 -2.06
CA PRO A 455 -18.70 25.95 -1.80
C PRO A 455 -17.21 26.17 -1.57
N GLY A 456 -16.61 27.07 -2.33
CA GLY A 456 -15.18 27.38 -2.25
C GLY A 456 -14.27 26.53 -3.15
N LEU A 457 -14.83 25.61 -3.95
CA LEU A 457 -14.10 24.90 -5.00
C LEU A 457 -14.61 25.31 -6.39
N ASP A 458 -13.73 25.89 -7.20
CA ASP A 458 -14.07 26.35 -8.56
C ASP A 458 -14.28 25.20 -9.55
N LYS A 459 -13.59 24.08 -9.32
CA LYS A 459 -13.70 22.85 -10.11
C LYS A 459 -14.36 21.82 -9.20
N GLY A 460 -15.62 21.47 -9.47
CA GLY A 460 -16.37 20.49 -8.68
C GLY A 460 -15.59 19.18 -8.48
N VAL A 461 -15.84 18.49 -7.37
CA VAL A 461 -15.09 17.29 -6.97
C VAL A 461 -15.59 16.08 -7.76
N PRO A 462 -14.73 15.36 -8.50
CA PRO A 462 -15.13 14.10 -9.12
C PRO A 462 -15.26 12.99 -8.06
N VAL A 463 -16.46 12.40 -7.98
CA VAL A 463 -16.79 11.37 -7.00
C VAL A 463 -17.21 10.08 -7.69
N GLU A 464 -16.71 8.95 -7.19
CA GLU A 464 -17.24 7.61 -7.45
C GLU A 464 -17.72 7.00 -6.12
N VAL A 465 -18.99 6.60 -6.05
CA VAL A 465 -19.52 5.85 -4.91
C VAL A 465 -19.86 4.45 -5.38
N GLN A 466 -19.19 3.46 -4.78
CA GLN A 466 -19.40 2.04 -5.01
C GLN A 466 -20.18 1.44 -3.84
N PHE A 467 -21.07 0.51 -4.14
CA PHE A 467 -21.84 -0.26 -3.18
C PHE A 467 -21.53 -1.74 -3.40
N VAL A 468 -21.03 -2.38 -2.36
CA VAL A 468 -20.63 -3.79 -2.35
C VAL A 468 -21.16 -4.48 -1.11
N THR A 469 -21.18 -5.81 -1.12
CA THR A 469 -21.48 -6.57 0.10
C THR A 469 -20.22 -6.78 0.93
N GLU A 470 -20.37 -7.12 2.21
CA GLU A 470 -19.27 -7.56 3.07
C GLU A 470 -18.53 -8.77 2.47
N ASP A 471 -19.27 -9.73 1.95
CA ASP A 471 -18.74 -10.91 1.26
C ASP A 471 -17.88 -10.51 0.05
N GLU A 472 -18.40 -9.63 -0.79
CA GLU A 472 -17.70 -9.14 -1.97
C GLU A 472 -16.48 -8.28 -1.60
N ARG A 473 -16.57 -7.51 -0.51
CA ARG A 473 -15.44 -6.75 0.01
C ARG A 473 -14.34 -7.68 0.49
N ARG A 474 -14.68 -8.80 1.13
CA ARG A 474 -13.70 -9.84 1.50
C ARG A 474 -13.09 -10.48 0.26
N ARG A 475 -13.91 -10.89 -0.71
CA ARG A 475 -13.47 -11.50 -1.97
C ARG A 475 -12.53 -10.57 -2.76
N SER A 476 -12.80 -9.27 -2.79
CA SER A 476 -11.97 -8.28 -3.52
C SER A 476 -10.67 -7.89 -2.84
N ARG A 477 -10.43 -8.31 -1.58
CA ARG A 477 -9.15 -8.12 -0.89
C ARG A 477 -8.26 -9.36 -0.93
N THR A 478 -8.83 -10.52 -0.59
CA THR A 478 -8.06 -11.77 -0.43
C THR A 478 -8.64 -12.96 -1.19
N GLY A 479 -9.83 -12.80 -1.76
CA GLY A 479 -10.47 -13.81 -2.57
C GLY A 479 -9.90 -13.85 -3.98
N GLU A 480 -10.54 -14.69 -4.79
CA GLU A 480 -10.25 -14.80 -6.20
C GLU A 480 -10.38 -13.45 -6.91
N VAL A 481 -11.33 -12.58 -6.52
CA VAL A 481 -11.54 -11.27 -7.19
C VAL A 481 -10.60 -10.15 -6.74
N ALA A 482 -9.50 -10.50 -6.05
CA ALA A 482 -8.52 -9.52 -5.60
C ALA A 482 -7.86 -8.80 -6.79
N HIS A 483 -7.78 -7.48 -6.68
CA HIS A 483 -7.28 -6.61 -7.76
C HIS A 483 -5.84 -6.94 -8.19
N ILE A 484 -5.00 -7.43 -7.26
CA ILE A 484 -3.63 -7.88 -7.54
C ILE A 484 -3.59 -9.12 -8.46
N ILE A 485 -4.55 -10.03 -8.31
CA ILE A 485 -4.66 -11.25 -9.13
C ILE A 485 -5.00 -10.88 -10.57
N TYR A 486 -6.02 -10.02 -10.75
CA TYR A 486 -6.41 -9.53 -12.07
C TYR A 486 -5.24 -8.82 -12.78
N LYS A 487 -4.50 -7.98 -12.06
CA LYS A 487 -3.31 -7.31 -12.62
C LYS A 487 -2.25 -8.31 -13.07
N TYR A 488 -1.95 -9.31 -12.25
CA TYR A 488 -0.96 -10.33 -12.56
C TYR A 488 -1.34 -11.14 -13.81
N ILE A 489 -2.58 -11.61 -13.90
CA ILE A 489 -3.08 -12.32 -15.08
C ILE A 489 -2.96 -11.46 -16.34
N ARG A 490 -3.37 -10.18 -16.26
CA ARG A 490 -3.27 -9.24 -17.39
C ARG A 490 -1.82 -9.01 -17.83
N GLN A 491 -0.87 -9.01 -16.90
CA GLN A 491 0.55 -8.91 -17.22
C GLN A 491 1.06 -10.16 -17.93
N LEU A 492 0.68 -11.36 -17.44
CA LEU A 492 1.02 -12.63 -18.09
C LEU A 492 0.48 -12.70 -19.52
N GLU A 493 -0.78 -12.29 -19.73
CA GLU A 493 -1.43 -12.27 -21.05
C GLU A 493 -0.70 -11.40 -22.09
N ARG A 494 0.02 -10.36 -21.64
CA ARG A 494 0.82 -9.51 -22.53
C ARG A 494 2.09 -10.20 -23.00
N GLN A 495 2.60 -11.17 -22.25
CA GLN A 495 3.81 -11.92 -22.58
C GLN A 495 3.49 -13.20 -23.36
N ARG A 496 2.44 -13.90 -22.94
CA ARG A 496 1.99 -15.15 -23.57
C ARG A 496 0.48 -15.32 -23.40
N PRO A 497 -0.20 -16.01 -24.32
CA PRO A 497 -1.56 -16.45 -24.08
C PRO A 497 -1.63 -17.29 -22.78
N VAL A 498 -2.57 -16.95 -21.90
CA VAL A 498 -2.85 -17.70 -20.66
C VAL A 498 -4.19 -18.40 -20.85
N SER A 499 -4.23 -19.72 -20.68
CA SER A 499 -5.47 -20.47 -20.81
C SER A 499 -6.45 -20.14 -19.67
N ASP A 500 -7.74 -20.37 -19.89
CA ASP A 500 -8.75 -20.10 -18.85
C ASP A 500 -8.58 -21.00 -17.62
N GLU A 501 -8.12 -22.24 -17.82
CA GLU A 501 -7.76 -23.17 -16.73
C GLU A 501 -6.60 -22.62 -15.89
N ASP A 502 -5.56 -22.07 -16.54
CA ASP A 502 -4.43 -21.46 -15.85
C ASP A 502 -4.86 -20.22 -15.07
N LYS A 503 -5.71 -19.35 -15.65
CA LYS A 503 -6.24 -18.17 -14.95
C LYS A 503 -6.97 -18.55 -13.66
N HIS A 504 -7.77 -19.61 -13.73
CA HIS A 504 -8.50 -20.10 -12.57
C HIS A 504 -7.57 -20.68 -11.51
N ALA A 505 -6.59 -21.50 -11.92
CA ALA A 505 -5.58 -22.05 -11.02
C ALA A 505 -4.76 -20.96 -10.33
N ILE A 506 -4.29 -19.96 -11.09
CA ILE A 506 -3.59 -18.78 -10.58
C ILE A 506 -4.45 -18.06 -9.53
N ALA A 507 -5.70 -17.76 -9.83
CA ALA A 507 -6.58 -17.06 -8.91
C ALA A 507 -6.83 -17.85 -7.60
N GLN A 508 -6.96 -19.17 -7.67
CA GLN A 508 -7.11 -20.02 -6.49
C GLN A 508 -5.84 -20.01 -5.62
N THR A 509 -4.68 -20.29 -6.22
CA THR A 509 -3.40 -20.34 -5.53
C THR A 509 -3.07 -19.00 -4.88
N MET A 510 -3.22 -17.91 -5.65
CA MET A 510 -2.98 -16.57 -5.12
C MET A 510 -3.98 -16.22 -4.01
N SER A 511 -5.27 -16.57 -4.12
CA SER A 511 -6.22 -16.30 -3.05
C SER A 511 -5.86 -17.01 -1.73
N GLN A 512 -5.39 -18.26 -1.80
CA GLN A 512 -4.92 -18.97 -0.60
C GLN A 512 -3.72 -18.25 0.02
N LEU A 513 -2.78 -17.83 -0.80
CA LEU A 513 -1.61 -17.09 -0.36
C LEU A 513 -1.98 -15.75 0.29
N LEU A 514 -2.83 -14.96 -0.36
CA LEU A 514 -3.28 -13.66 0.16
C LEU A 514 -3.93 -13.82 1.54
N LYS A 515 -4.70 -14.89 1.75
CA LYS A 515 -5.31 -15.19 3.06
C LYS A 515 -4.25 -15.50 4.11
N GLN A 516 -3.24 -16.30 3.79
CA GLN A 516 -2.14 -16.62 4.71
C GLN A 516 -1.34 -15.37 5.10
N ILE A 517 -1.02 -14.51 4.12
CA ILE A 517 -0.31 -13.26 4.37
C ILE A 517 -1.15 -12.33 5.25
N HIS A 518 -2.44 -12.19 4.97
CA HIS A 518 -3.34 -11.39 5.79
C HIS A 518 -3.44 -11.92 7.23
N GLN A 519 -3.51 -13.23 7.42
CA GLN A 519 -3.50 -13.86 8.75
C GLN A 519 -2.19 -13.52 9.49
N ARG A 520 -1.03 -13.71 8.85
CA ARG A 520 0.27 -13.39 9.46
C ARG A 520 0.42 -11.92 9.84
N ARG A 521 -0.10 -11.00 9.02
CA ARG A 521 -0.18 -9.58 9.43
C ARG A 521 -1.00 -9.39 10.70
N ASP A 522 -2.11 -10.08 10.83
CA ASP A 522 -2.94 -9.96 12.02
C ASP A 522 -2.26 -10.56 13.26
N TYR A 523 -1.29 -11.47 13.08
CA TYR A 523 -0.40 -11.99 14.14
C TYR A 523 0.85 -11.16 14.41
N ALA A 524 1.33 -10.34 13.47
CA ALA A 524 2.46 -9.42 13.68
C ALA A 524 2.17 -8.31 14.72
N SER A 525 1.05 -8.42 15.44
CA SER A 525 0.62 -7.49 16.46
C SER A 525 1.31 -7.75 17.81
N HIS A 526 2.01 -6.74 18.31
CA HIS A 526 2.44 -6.47 19.71
C HIS A 526 3.30 -7.51 20.45
N ASP A 527 3.39 -8.75 20.00
CA ASP A 527 4.27 -9.77 20.57
C ASP A 527 5.64 -9.79 19.86
N LEU A 528 6.69 -10.22 20.56
CA LEU A 528 8.07 -10.30 20.03
C LEU A 528 8.32 -11.63 19.31
N GLU A 529 7.27 -12.23 18.74
CA GLU A 529 7.40 -13.45 17.96
C GLU A 529 8.16 -13.17 16.66
N VAL A 530 9.19 -13.99 16.41
CA VAL A 530 9.97 -13.94 15.18
C VAL A 530 9.49 -15.02 14.22
N ASN A 531 9.55 -14.74 12.92
CA ASN A 531 9.41 -15.80 11.93
C ASN A 531 10.51 -16.84 12.13
N GLU A 532 10.16 -18.07 12.51
CA GLU A 532 11.13 -19.15 12.71
C GLU A 532 12.02 -19.39 11.48
N ARG A 533 11.51 -19.10 10.28
CA ARG A 533 12.27 -19.23 9.02
C ARG A 533 13.31 -18.12 8.80
N SER A 534 13.26 -17.03 9.57
CA SER A 534 14.27 -15.96 9.58
C SER A 534 15.42 -16.24 10.56
N THR A 535 15.26 -17.20 11.48
CA THR A 535 16.28 -17.62 12.46
C THR A 535 17.69 -17.81 11.88
N PRO A 536 17.88 -18.48 10.73
CA PRO A 536 19.22 -18.64 10.16
C PRO A 536 19.91 -17.32 9.79
N ALA A 537 19.15 -16.32 9.31
CA ALA A 537 19.70 -15.01 8.96
C ALA A 537 20.10 -14.24 10.23
N ARG A 538 19.26 -14.29 11.27
CA ARG A 538 19.58 -13.75 12.61
C ARG A 538 20.88 -14.34 13.15
N ASP A 539 21.00 -15.67 13.12
CA ASP A 539 22.16 -16.36 13.70
C ASP A 539 23.44 -15.99 12.94
N ALA A 540 23.39 -15.88 11.61
CA ALA A 540 24.51 -15.40 10.81
C ALA A 540 24.95 -13.96 11.17
N LEU A 541 24.00 -13.06 11.40
CA LEU A 541 24.30 -11.69 11.86
C LEU A 541 24.98 -11.68 13.24
N LEU A 542 24.46 -12.47 14.18
CA LEU A 542 25.00 -12.56 15.53
C LEU A 542 26.39 -13.24 15.55
N GLU A 543 26.61 -14.25 14.72
CA GLU A 543 27.91 -14.88 14.52
C GLU A 543 28.94 -13.89 13.93
N ASP A 544 28.54 -13.08 12.95
CA ASP A 544 29.42 -12.04 12.37
C ASP A 544 29.78 -10.97 13.43
N LEU A 545 28.82 -10.57 14.27
CA LEU A 545 29.05 -9.65 15.38
C LEU A 545 29.97 -10.24 16.45
N TYR A 546 29.77 -11.51 16.80
CA TYR A 546 30.65 -12.22 17.73
C TYR A 546 32.07 -12.34 17.18
N HIS A 547 32.22 -12.71 15.91
CA HIS A 547 33.52 -12.77 15.24
C HIS A 547 34.22 -11.41 15.26
N PHE A 548 33.50 -10.34 14.94
CA PHE A 548 34.02 -8.97 15.00
C PHE A 548 34.55 -8.62 16.40
N LEU A 549 33.79 -8.93 17.44
CA LEU A 549 34.19 -8.68 18.83
C LEU A 549 35.43 -9.48 19.26
N CYS A 550 35.56 -10.73 18.82
CA CYS A 550 36.66 -11.60 19.23
C CYS A 550 37.94 -11.43 18.42
N HIS A 551 37.84 -10.99 17.15
CA HIS A 551 38.95 -11.08 16.21
C HIS A 551 39.26 -9.80 15.43
N GLU A 552 38.31 -8.86 15.32
CA GLU A 552 38.51 -7.61 14.56
C GLU A 552 38.73 -6.39 15.49
N LEU A 553 38.26 -6.47 16.74
CA LEU A 553 38.48 -5.44 17.78
C LEU A 553 39.65 -5.71 18.73
N ALA A 554 40.05 -6.98 18.87
CA ALA A 554 41.17 -7.42 19.71
C ALA A 554 42.51 -7.16 19.02
#